data_AF-A0A4Q1RIY6-F1
#
_entry.id   AF-A0A4Q1RIY6-F1
#
_cell.length_a   1.000
_cell.length_b   1.000
_cell.length_c   1.000
_cell.angle_alpha   90.00
_cell.angle_beta   90.00
_cell.angle_gamma   90.00
#
_symmetry.space_group_name_H-M   'P 1'
#
loop_
_entity.id
_entity.type
_entity.pdbx_description
1 polymer ?
#
loop_
_entity_poly.entity_id
_entity_poly.type
_entity_poly.pdbx_seq_one_letter_code
_entity_poly.pdbx_strand_id
1 'polypeptide(L)'
;MGRDLTKCHPRLQKLAKELMAACEKQGCPIGIGECFRTVQEQNRLYAQGRTKPGPVVTNAPGSTYRSMHQWGVAFDVYRKDGKGAYNESGNYFQRVGAIGKSLGLEWGGDWKSIVDKPHFQLPDWGSTSERLRKQYENIYAFQATWTGSGTSTGKQASSGEETPHTEVKTLTADSTQKEWILALQRELIRQDYQPGTADGIAGKRTVEGCPTVRKGAKGELTRWIQKRLSLYLNVWSGGGQADGIFGEKTEQNIRHFQKTKGLSADGIVGKKTWSALLQSRGK
;
A
#
# COMPACT_ATOMS: atom_id res chain seq x y z
N MET A 1 -11.86 -13.36 1.04
CA MET A 1 -11.26 -12.18 1.69
C MET A 1 -11.67 -10.99 0.87
N GLY A 2 -12.64 -10.22 1.35
CA GLY A 2 -13.00 -8.97 0.72
C GLY A 2 -13.83 -8.16 1.69
N ARG A 3 -14.05 -6.90 1.31
CA ARG A 3 -15.26 -6.14 1.65
C ARG A 3 -15.26 -5.45 3.00
N ASP A 4 -14.12 -4.90 3.41
CA ASP A 4 -14.17 -3.81 4.37
C ASP A 4 -14.25 -2.48 3.63
N LEU A 5 -15.48 -2.04 3.36
CA LEU A 5 -15.74 -0.76 2.74
C LEU A 5 -15.24 0.40 3.62
N THR A 6 -15.09 0.20 4.94
CA THR A 6 -14.65 1.25 5.87
C THR A 6 -13.21 1.72 5.64
N LYS A 7 -12.41 0.92 4.92
CA LYS A 7 -11.04 1.26 4.51
C LYS A 7 -10.97 2.13 3.25
N CYS A 8 -12.11 2.36 2.59
CA CYS A 8 -12.19 3.21 1.41
C CYS A 8 -12.44 4.68 1.77
N HIS A 9 -12.26 5.57 0.79
CA HIS A 9 -12.53 7.00 0.95
C HIS A 9 -13.97 7.24 1.43
N PRO A 10 -14.23 8.10 2.45
CA PRO A 10 -15.56 8.28 3.03
C PRO A 10 -16.67 8.57 2.00
N ARG A 11 -16.37 9.42 1.00
CA ARG A 11 -17.29 9.66 -0.14
C ARG A 11 -17.62 8.38 -0.92
N LEU A 12 -16.64 7.53 -1.19
CA LEU A 12 -16.88 6.25 -1.87
C LEU A 12 -17.75 5.32 -1.02
N GLN A 13 -17.53 5.29 0.31
CA GLN A 13 -18.37 4.49 1.21
C GLN A 13 -19.84 4.92 1.15
N LYS A 14 -20.09 6.23 1.15
CA LYS A 14 -21.44 6.81 1.02
C LYS A 14 -22.07 6.41 -0.32
N LEU A 15 -21.36 6.67 -1.43
CA LEU A 15 -21.85 6.37 -2.78
C LEU A 15 -22.11 4.88 -3.01
N ALA A 16 -21.26 3.99 -2.47
CA ALA A 16 -21.47 2.56 -2.55
C ALA A 16 -22.75 2.11 -1.81
N LYS A 17 -23.04 2.70 -0.63
CA LYS A 17 -24.29 2.44 0.10
C LYS A 17 -25.51 2.94 -0.66
N GLU A 18 -25.43 4.14 -1.24
CA GLU A 18 -26.48 4.71 -2.07
C GLU A 18 -26.74 3.87 -3.32
N LEU A 19 -25.68 3.39 -3.98
CA LEU A 19 -25.78 2.50 -5.14
C LEU A 19 -26.47 1.18 -4.78
N MET A 20 -26.06 0.52 -3.69
CA MET A 20 -26.71 -0.71 -3.22
C MET A 20 -28.22 -0.48 -2.97
N ALA A 21 -28.58 0.61 -2.29
CA ALA A 21 -29.98 0.93 -2.01
C ALA A 21 -30.79 1.26 -3.28
N ALA A 22 -30.20 2.00 -4.21
CA ALA A 22 -30.85 2.34 -5.48
C ALA A 22 -31.04 1.11 -6.38
N CYS A 23 -30.04 0.24 -6.44
CA CYS A 23 -30.10 -1.04 -7.16
C CYS A 23 -31.16 -1.98 -6.58
N GLU A 24 -31.28 -2.07 -5.25
CA GLU A 24 -32.32 -2.84 -4.57
C GLU A 24 -33.72 -2.33 -4.98
N LYS A 25 -33.96 -1.02 -4.89
CA LYS A 25 -35.24 -0.38 -5.27
C LYS A 25 -35.62 -0.61 -6.73
N GLN A 26 -34.63 -0.73 -7.63
CA GLN A 26 -34.85 -0.94 -9.06
C GLN A 26 -34.86 -2.43 -9.45
N GLY A 27 -34.89 -3.36 -8.49
CA GLY A 27 -34.96 -4.80 -8.77
C GLY A 27 -33.70 -5.36 -9.43
N CYS A 28 -32.53 -4.80 -9.10
CA CYS A 28 -31.22 -5.30 -9.53
C CYS A 28 -30.25 -5.35 -8.33
N PRO A 29 -30.56 -6.09 -7.25
CA PRO A 29 -29.84 -6.02 -5.98
C PRO A 29 -28.39 -6.48 -6.14
N ILE A 30 -27.43 -5.68 -5.66
CA ILE A 30 -25.99 -5.94 -5.75
C ILE A 30 -25.38 -6.22 -4.38
N GLY A 31 -24.21 -6.84 -4.36
CA GLY A 31 -23.30 -6.84 -3.20
C GLY A 31 -21.93 -6.31 -3.58
N ILE A 32 -21.15 -5.87 -2.58
CA ILE A 32 -19.74 -5.48 -2.80
C ILE A 32 -18.89 -6.75 -2.83
N GLY A 33 -18.16 -6.98 -3.91
CA GLY A 33 -17.24 -8.11 -4.09
C GLY A 33 -15.83 -7.78 -3.60
N GLU A 34 -15.26 -6.70 -4.13
CA GLU A 34 -13.92 -6.18 -3.85
C GLU A 34 -13.99 -4.70 -3.47
N CYS A 35 -13.05 -4.19 -2.68
CA CYS A 35 -12.97 -2.78 -2.32
C CYS A 35 -11.50 -2.38 -2.12
N PHE A 36 -11.12 -1.83 -0.97
CA PHE A 36 -9.72 -1.59 -0.64
C PHE A 36 -8.89 -2.87 -0.76
N ARG A 37 -7.74 -2.77 -1.43
CA ARG A 37 -6.83 -3.89 -1.67
C ARG A 37 -5.41 -3.53 -1.25
N THR A 38 -4.81 -4.37 -0.42
CA THR A 38 -3.43 -4.21 0.04
C THR A 38 -2.42 -4.55 -1.07
N VAL A 39 -1.15 -4.16 -0.88
CA VAL A 39 -0.05 -4.57 -1.78
C VAL A 39 0.07 -6.10 -1.85
N GLN A 40 -0.08 -6.78 -0.71
CA GLN A 40 0.04 -8.23 -0.64
C GLN A 40 -1.08 -8.91 -1.44
N GLU A 41 -2.32 -8.44 -1.30
CA GLU A 41 -3.46 -8.96 -2.04
C GLU A 41 -3.34 -8.67 -3.54
N GLN A 42 -2.93 -7.47 -3.93
CA GLN A 42 -2.70 -7.13 -5.34
C GLN A 42 -1.57 -8.00 -5.94
N ASN A 43 -0.50 -8.27 -5.20
CA ASN A 43 0.55 -9.21 -5.64
C ASN A 43 0.06 -10.65 -5.77
N ARG A 44 -0.88 -11.09 -4.92
CA ARG A 44 -1.52 -12.42 -5.06
C ARG A 44 -2.33 -12.51 -6.35
N LEU A 45 -3.07 -11.45 -6.71
CA LEU A 45 -3.81 -11.38 -7.97
C LEU A 45 -2.86 -11.30 -9.18
N TYR A 46 -1.80 -10.50 -9.08
CA TYR A 46 -0.79 -10.40 -10.13
C TYR A 46 -0.08 -11.74 -10.40
N ALA A 47 0.11 -12.57 -9.38
CA ALA A 47 0.69 -13.91 -9.53
C ALA A 47 -0.21 -14.89 -10.31
N GLN A 48 -1.53 -14.66 -10.34
CA GLN A 48 -2.48 -15.54 -11.04
C GLN A 48 -2.28 -15.49 -12.56
N GLY A 49 -2.24 -16.67 -13.18
CA GLY A 49 -1.90 -16.82 -14.60
C GLY A 49 -0.42 -16.58 -14.94
N ARG A 50 0.43 -16.38 -13.91
CA ARG A 50 1.88 -16.19 -14.06
C ARG A 50 2.67 -17.23 -13.27
N THR A 51 2.60 -17.16 -11.94
CA THR A 51 3.27 -18.10 -11.02
C THR A 51 2.27 -18.95 -10.22
N LYS A 52 0.97 -18.69 -10.39
CA LYS A 52 -0.13 -19.51 -9.86
C LYS A 52 -1.14 -19.82 -10.97
N PRO A 53 -1.82 -20.99 -10.93
CA PRO A 53 -2.90 -21.30 -11.87
C PRO A 53 -4.06 -20.30 -11.84
N GLY A 54 -4.78 -20.19 -12.95
CA GLY A 54 -5.96 -19.33 -13.11
C GLY A 54 -5.76 -18.23 -14.18
N PRO A 55 -6.84 -17.53 -14.57
CA PRO A 55 -6.74 -16.45 -15.57
C PRO A 55 -5.97 -15.24 -15.04
N VAL A 56 -5.32 -14.49 -15.92
CA VAL A 56 -4.73 -13.18 -15.58
C VAL A 56 -5.87 -12.19 -15.35
N VAL A 57 -5.98 -11.70 -14.11
CA VAL A 57 -7.04 -10.74 -13.70
C VAL A 57 -6.51 -9.33 -13.49
N THR A 58 -5.18 -9.14 -13.55
CA THR A 58 -4.56 -7.81 -13.43
C THR A 58 -3.18 -7.81 -14.06
N ASN A 59 -2.79 -6.64 -14.59
CA ASN A 59 -1.45 -6.35 -15.09
C ASN A 59 -0.61 -5.50 -14.13
N ALA A 60 -1.15 -5.13 -12.96
CA ALA A 60 -0.49 -4.27 -12.00
C ALA A 60 0.14 -5.09 -10.85
N PRO A 61 1.48 -5.12 -10.72
CA PRO A 61 2.11 -5.59 -9.49
C PRO A 61 1.73 -4.65 -8.34
N GLY A 62 1.49 -5.20 -7.14
CA GLY A 62 1.05 -4.44 -5.98
C GLY A 62 2.01 -3.33 -5.56
N SER A 63 3.32 -3.55 -5.69
CA SER A 63 4.34 -2.54 -5.34
C SER A 63 4.31 -1.29 -6.23
N THR A 64 3.60 -1.33 -7.36
CA THR A 64 3.52 -0.20 -8.29
C THR A 64 2.38 0.78 -7.98
N TYR A 65 1.45 0.38 -7.10
CA TYR A 65 0.25 1.16 -6.76
C TYR A 65 -0.61 1.58 -7.96
N ARG A 66 -0.56 0.82 -9.06
CA ARG A 66 -1.27 1.10 -10.31
C ARG A 66 -2.76 0.76 -10.27
N SER A 67 -3.22 0.05 -9.25
CA SER A 67 -4.64 -0.30 -9.06
C SER A 67 -5.35 0.74 -8.19
N MET A 68 -6.54 1.20 -8.63
CA MET A 68 -7.37 2.14 -7.87
C MET A 68 -7.87 1.58 -6.53
N HIS A 69 -8.01 0.25 -6.43
CA HIS A 69 -8.36 -0.41 -5.16
C HIS A 69 -7.32 -0.19 -4.06
N GLN A 70 -6.04 -0.06 -4.44
CA GLN A 70 -4.96 0.21 -3.48
C GLN A 70 -5.02 1.64 -2.92
N TRP A 71 -5.81 2.51 -3.55
CA TRP A 71 -6.03 3.87 -3.11
C TRP A 71 -7.35 4.06 -2.35
N GLY A 72 -8.13 2.98 -2.15
CA GLY A 72 -9.42 3.05 -1.47
C GLY A 72 -10.45 3.91 -2.20
N VAL A 73 -10.29 4.12 -3.52
CA VAL A 73 -11.19 4.94 -4.35
C VAL A 73 -12.02 4.11 -5.33
N ALA A 74 -11.94 2.78 -5.26
CA ALA A 74 -12.68 1.86 -6.12
C ALA A 74 -13.28 0.67 -5.36
N PHE A 75 -14.36 0.11 -5.91
CA PHE A 75 -14.97 -1.14 -5.46
C PHE A 75 -15.57 -1.89 -6.66
N ASP A 76 -15.65 -3.21 -6.53
CA ASP A 76 -16.32 -4.09 -7.49
C ASP A 76 -17.61 -4.61 -6.90
N VAL A 77 -18.65 -4.72 -7.72
CA VAL A 77 -19.95 -5.26 -7.33
C VAL A 77 -20.19 -6.63 -7.92
N TYR A 78 -21.05 -7.41 -7.29
CA TYR A 78 -21.56 -8.66 -7.85
C TYR A 78 -23.08 -8.69 -7.81
N ARG A 79 -23.66 -9.46 -8.74
CA ARG A 79 -25.10 -9.70 -8.84
C ARG A 79 -25.60 -10.53 -7.65
N LYS A 80 -26.60 -10.02 -6.91
CA LYS A 80 -27.10 -10.62 -5.65
C LYS A 80 -28.54 -11.20 -5.77
N ASP A 81 -29.06 -11.36 -6.97
CA ASP A 81 -30.42 -11.90 -7.22
C ASP A 81 -30.47 -13.44 -7.35
N GLY A 82 -29.38 -14.14 -7.00
CA GLY A 82 -29.29 -15.60 -7.05
C GLY A 82 -29.03 -16.19 -8.44
N LYS A 83 -28.90 -15.39 -9.51
CA LYS A 83 -28.70 -15.89 -10.89
C LYS A 83 -27.23 -16.03 -11.32
N GLY A 84 -26.31 -15.97 -10.36
CA GLY A 84 -24.86 -16.04 -10.56
C GLY A 84 -24.19 -14.66 -10.52
N ALA A 85 -23.07 -14.55 -9.80
CA ALA A 85 -22.42 -13.29 -9.41
C ALA A 85 -22.01 -12.37 -10.57
N TYR A 86 -21.70 -12.94 -11.73
CA TYR A 86 -21.23 -12.21 -12.92
C TYR A 86 -22.07 -12.53 -14.16
N ASN A 87 -23.30 -13.04 -13.97
CA ASN A 87 -24.22 -13.32 -15.05
C ASN A 87 -24.85 -12.02 -15.59
N GLU A 88 -24.76 -11.81 -16.91
CA GLU A 88 -25.22 -10.60 -17.59
C GLU A 88 -26.68 -10.63 -18.07
N SER A 89 -27.40 -11.73 -17.89
CA SER A 89 -28.79 -11.87 -18.32
C SER A 89 -29.65 -10.70 -17.86
N GLY A 90 -30.34 -10.06 -18.81
CA GLY A 90 -31.19 -8.89 -18.57
C GLY A 90 -30.44 -7.56 -18.50
N ASN A 91 -29.27 -7.44 -19.15
CA ASN A 91 -28.42 -6.24 -19.16
C ASN A 91 -28.09 -5.77 -17.74
N TYR A 92 -27.79 -6.72 -16.86
CA TYR A 92 -27.77 -6.49 -15.42
C TYR A 92 -26.73 -5.43 -15.03
N PHE A 93 -25.47 -5.61 -15.42
CA PHE A 93 -24.42 -4.64 -15.05
C PHE A 93 -24.56 -3.33 -15.82
N GLN A 94 -25.16 -3.32 -17.01
CA GLN A 94 -25.52 -2.08 -17.71
C GLN A 94 -26.51 -1.22 -16.90
N ARG A 95 -27.54 -1.84 -16.30
CA ARG A 95 -28.51 -1.15 -15.44
C ARG A 95 -27.84 -0.62 -14.17
N VAL A 96 -27.04 -1.45 -13.52
CA VAL A 96 -26.26 -1.06 -12.32
C VAL A 96 -25.29 0.10 -12.65
N GLY A 97 -24.62 0.03 -13.80
CA GLY A 97 -23.73 1.06 -14.33
C GLY A 97 -24.43 2.40 -14.52
N ALA A 98 -25.61 2.40 -15.12
CA ALA A 98 -26.42 3.62 -15.28
C ALA A 98 -26.79 4.26 -13.94
N ILE A 99 -27.17 3.45 -12.93
CA ILE A 99 -27.48 3.93 -11.58
C ILE A 99 -26.22 4.51 -10.93
N GLY A 100 -25.09 3.80 -10.96
CA GLY A 100 -23.83 4.28 -10.37
C GLY A 100 -23.38 5.61 -10.98
N LYS A 101 -23.49 5.76 -12.29
CA LYS A 101 -23.21 7.03 -12.97
C LYS A 101 -24.13 8.16 -12.54
N SER A 102 -25.43 7.88 -12.36
CA SER A 102 -26.40 8.88 -11.86
C SER A 102 -26.08 9.37 -10.44
N LEU A 103 -25.36 8.57 -9.65
CA LEU A 103 -24.88 8.92 -8.32
C LEU A 103 -23.50 9.62 -8.34
N GLY A 104 -22.90 9.82 -9.52
CA GLY A 104 -21.60 10.47 -9.68
C GLY A 104 -20.39 9.53 -9.56
N LEU A 105 -20.58 8.22 -9.67
CA LEU A 105 -19.47 7.27 -9.81
C LEU A 105 -19.02 7.17 -11.27
N GLU A 106 -17.72 6.96 -11.48
CA GLU A 106 -17.22 6.41 -12.75
C GLU A 106 -17.48 4.90 -12.78
N TRP A 107 -17.86 4.38 -13.95
CA TRP A 107 -18.17 2.97 -14.15
C TRP A 107 -17.22 2.33 -15.17
N GLY A 108 -16.58 1.22 -14.79
CA GLY A 108 -15.60 0.52 -15.63
C GLY A 108 -16.20 -0.15 -16.87
N GLY A 109 -17.53 -0.27 -16.94
CA GLY A 109 -18.22 -0.73 -18.15
C GLY A 109 -18.17 0.26 -19.32
N ASP A 110 -17.84 1.54 -19.08
CA ASP A 110 -17.65 2.55 -20.13
C ASP A 110 -16.18 2.60 -20.65
N TRP A 111 -15.26 1.84 -20.06
CA TRP A 111 -13.85 1.84 -20.49
C TRP A 111 -13.67 1.18 -21.87
N LYS A 112 -12.67 1.63 -22.63
CA LYS A 112 -12.38 1.06 -23.96
C LYS A 112 -11.69 -0.31 -23.89
N SER A 113 -10.76 -0.47 -22.95
CA SER A 113 -10.06 -1.72 -22.65
C SER A 113 -9.21 -1.54 -21.38
N ILE A 114 -9.18 -2.49 -20.45
CA ILE A 114 -10.06 -3.67 -20.35
C ILE A 114 -11.43 -3.17 -19.83
N VAL A 115 -12.53 -3.58 -20.46
CA VAL A 115 -13.88 -3.27 -19.96
C VAL A 115 -14.11 -4.05 -18.67
N ASP A 116 -14.40 -3.35 -17.56
CA ASP A 116 -14.60 -3.96 -16.24
C ASP A 116 -15.96 -3.56 -15.66
N LYS A 117 -17.00 -4.31 -16.01
CA LYS A 117 -18.39 -3.96 -15.68
C LYS A 117 -18.73 -4.05 -14.18
N PRO A 118 -18.13 -4.94 -13.38
CA PRO A 118 -18.23 -4.89 -11.92
C PRO A 118 -17.66 -3.61 -11.27
N HIS A 119 -16.71 -2.94 -11.92
CA HIS A 119 -15.88 -1.89 -11.30
C HIS A 119 -16.56 -0.53 -11.24
N PHE A 120 -16.48 0.12 -10.08
CA PHE A 120 -16.85 1.51 -9.87
C PHE A 120 -15.73 2.26 -9.12
N GLN A 121 -15.58 3.56 -9.42
CA GLN A 121 -14.60 4.40 -8.73
C GLN A 121 -15.04 5.87 -8.61
N LEU A 122 -14.34 6.61 -7.74
CA LEU A 122 -14.44 8.07 -7.72
C LEU A 122 -13.83 8.67 -9.00
N PRO A 123 -14.49 9.61 -9.70
CA PRO A 123 -14.05 10.13 -11.00
C PRO A 123 -12.86 11.11 -10.93
N ASP A 124 -12.53 11.60 -9.74
CA ASP A 124 -11.65 12.77 -9.50
C ASP A 124 -10.21 12.53 -9.95
N TRP A 125 -9.79 11.26 -9.98
CA TRP A 125 -8.40 10.85 -10.16
C TRP A 125 -8.10 10.30 -11.57
N GLY A 126 -9.10 10.30 -12.46
CA GLY A 126 -9.03 9.72 -13.80
C GLY A 126 -9.11 8.20 -13.79
N SER A 127 -9.02 7.56 -14.97
CA SER A 127 -9.15 6.11 -15.13
C SER A 127 -7.91 5.31 -14.67
N THR A 128 -6.83 5.99 -14.24
CA THR A 128 -5.61 5.35 -13.71
C THR A 128 -5.14 6.04 -12.43
N SER A 129 -4.38 5.35 -11.59
CA SER A 129 -3.86 5.91 -10.33
C SER A 129 -2.69 6.89 -10.51
N GLU A 130 -2.38 7.35 -11.73
CA GLU A 130 -1.24 8.22 -11.98
C GLU A 130 -1.31 9.53 -11.20
N ARG A 131 -2.47 10.19 -11.16
CA ARG A 131 -2.66 11.44 -10.41
C ARG A 131 -2.46 11.22 -8.91
N LEU A 132 -3.07 10.17 -8.36
CA LEU A 132 -2.94 9.81 -6.94
C LEU A 132 -1.48 9.54 -6.55
N ARG A 133 -0.76 8.77 -7.38
CA ARG A 133 0.67 8.48 -7.18
C ARG A 133 1.53 9.74 -7.23
N LYS A 134 1.28 10.62 -8.19
CA LYS A 134 2.03 11.88 -8.35
C LYS A 134 1.76 12.86 -7.20
N GLN A 135 0.52 12.95 -6.73
CA GLN A 135 0.11 13.97 -5.77
C GLN A 135 0.36 13.57 -4.31
N TYR A 136 0.14 12.31 -3.95
CA TYR A 136 0.18 11.88 -2.55
C TYR A 136 1.34 10.95 -2.23
N GLU A 137 2.05 10.43 -3.24
CA GLU A 137 3.12 9.41 -3.14
C GLU A 137 2.67 8.05 -2.61
N ASN A 138 1.87 8.01 -1.54
CA ASN A 138 1.39 6.82 -0.87
C ASN A 138 -0.05 7.00 -0.33
N ILE A 139 -0.69 5.87 -0.02
CA ILE A 139 -2.08 5.84 0.43
C ILE A 139 -2.31 6.54 1.77
N TYR A 140 -1.34 6.59 2.68
CA TYR A 140 -1.55 7.19 4.00
C TYR A 140 -1.53 8.71 3.93
N ALA A 141 -0.66 9.28 3.09
CA ALA A 141 -0.70 10.71 2.79
C ALA A 141 -2.04 11.10 2.15
N PHE A 142 -2.60 10.24 1.29
CA PHE A 142 -3.95 10.44 0.77
C PHE A 142 -5.02 10.28 1.85
N GLN A 143 -4.97 9.23 2.68
CA GLN A 143 -5.92 9.00 3.78
C GLN A 143 -5.90 10.11 4.84
N ALA A 144 -4.74 10.72 5.08
CA ALA A 144 -4.61 11.86 5.97
C ALA A 144 -5.42 13.07 5.49
N THR A 145 -5.76 13.17 4.21
CA THR A 145 -6.64 14.24 3.71
C THR A 145 -8.12 13.96 3.95
N TRP A 146 -8.49 12.75 4.35
CA TRP A 146 -9.90 12.35 4.51
C TRP A 146 -10.52 12.92 5.80
N THR A 147 -9.69 13.28 6.79
CA THR A 147 -10.11 13.73 8.13
C THR A 147 -10.47 15.21 8.23
N GLY A 148 -10.52 15.95 7.11
CA GLY A 148 -10.82 17.39 7.06
C GLY A 148 -12.28 17.78 6.86
N SER A 149 -13.24 16.84 6.89
CA SER A 149 -14.67 17.13 6.64
C SER A 149 -15.44 17.61 7.88
N GLY A 150 -14.76 18.29 8.81
CA GLY A 150 -15.34 18.82 10.04
C GLY A 150 -14.54 20.01 10.54
N THR A 151 -15.17 21.20 10.50
CA THR A 151 -14.72 22.49 11.06
C THR A 151 -13.48 23.14 10.43
N SER A 152 -13.78 24.16 9.61
CA SER A 152 -12.88 25.26 9.28
C SER A 152 -12.72 26.21 10.47
N THR A 153 -11.49 26.46 10.91
CA THR A 153 -10.98 27.82 11.19
C THR A 153 -9.49 27.84 10.87
N GLY A 154 -9.09 28.85 10.10
CA GLY A 154 -7.80 28.87 9.42
C GLY A 154 -6.58 29.14 10.29
N LYS A 155 -5.44 28.67 9.79
CA LYS A 155 -4.30 29.55 9.52
C LYS A 155 -3.50 28.94 8.38
N GLN A 156 -3.47 29.65 7.25
CA GLN A 156 -2.41 29.46 6.27
C GLN A 156 -1.08 29.75 6.95
N ALA A 157 -0.14 28.81 6.83
CA ALA A 157 1.28 29.12 6.84
C ALA A 157 1.85 28.58 5.52
N SER A 158 2.13 29.52 4.62
CA SER A 158 3.00 29.35 3.47
C SER A 158 4.44 29.53 3.95
N SER A 159 5.25 28.48 3.84
CA SER A 159 6.70 28.49 3.64
C SER A 159 7.10 27.01 3.59
N GLY A 160 7.43 26.44 2.43
CA GLY A 160 8.72 26.69 1.81
C GLY A 160 9.75 25.73 2.40
N GLU A 161 9.64 24.44 2.03
CA GLU A 161 10.73 23.46 1.93
C GLU A 161 10.11 22.12 1.46
N GLU A 162 10.21 21.85 0.15
CA GLU A 162 10.14 20.47 -0.33
C GLU A 162 11.29 19.71 0.32
N THR A 163 11.01 18.93 1.37
CA THR A 163 12.01 17.98 1.87
C THR A 163 12.21 16.91 0.81
N PRO A 164 13.43 16.71 0.27
CA PRO A 164 13.68 15.72 -0.76
C PRO A 164 13.20 14.34 -0.29
N HIS A 165 12.40 13.65 -1.12
CA HIS A 165 11.96 12.29 -0.81
C HIS A 165 13.19 11.38 -0.68
N THR A 166 13.60 11.08 0.54
CA THR A 166 14.72 10.16 0.78
C THR A 166 14.27 8.73 0.48
N GLU A 167 14.48 8.29 -0.76
CA GLU A 167 14.36 6.87 -1.10
C GLU A 167 15.44 6.06 -0.36
N VAL A 168 15.16 4.78 -0.05
CA VAL A 168 16.16 3.89 0.54
C VAL A 168 17.45 3.87 -0.30
N LYS A 169 17.33 4.05 -1.61
CA LYS A 169 18.45 4.11 -2.56
C LYS A 169 19.33 5.34 -2.39
N THR A 170 18.78 6.49 -2.00
CA THR A 170 19.52 7.74 -1.84
C THR A 170 20.20 7.87 -0.47
N LEU A 171 19.84 7.03 0.50
CA LEU A 171 20.51 7.01 1.80
C LEU A 171 21.99 6.62 1.69
N THR A 172 22.84 7.43 2.32
CA THR A 172 24.29 7.24 2.42
C THR A 172 24.72 7.14 3.89
N ALA A 173 26.02 6.98 4.14
CA ALA A 173 26.57 6.97 5.50
C ALA A 173 26.39 8.30 6.23
N ASP A 174 26.26 9.40 5.49
CA ASP A 174 26.12 10.76 6.02
C ASP A 174 24.66 11.14 6.31
N SER A 175 23.69 10.34 5.84
CA SER A 175 22.27 10.57 6.14
C SER A 175 21.99 10.49 7.64
N THR A 176 21.22 11.46 8.13
CA THR A 176 20.83 11.61 9.53
C THR A 176 19.96 10.46 10.00
N GLN A 177 19.92 10.24 11.32
CA GLN A 177 19.04 9.23 11.92
C GLN A 177 17.57 9.45 11.54
N LYS A 178 17.13 10.71 11.46
CA LYS A 178 15.76 11.08 11.08
C LYS A 178 15.46 10.66 9.64
N GLU A 179 16.37 10.89 8.70
CA GLU A 179 16.21 10.48 7.30
C GLU A 179 16.14 8.96 7.14
N TRP A 180 16.97 8.22 7.89
CA TRP A 180 16.91 6.75 7.94
C TRP A 180 15.54 6.25 8.43
N ILE A 181 15.01 6.84 9.50
CA ILE A 181 13.71 6.45 10.08
C ILE A 181 12.57 6.87 9.15
N LEU A 182 12.60 8.06 8.56
CA LEU A 182 11.62 8.51 7.57
C LEU A 182 11.56 7.54 6.39
N ALA A 183 12.71 7.14 5.84
CA ALA A 183 12.76 6.20 4.74
C ALA A 183 12.19 4.83 5.12
N LEU A 184 12.47 4.33 6.33
CA LEU A 184 11.88 3.09 6.82
C LEU A 184 10.37 3.21 7.01
N GLN A 185 9.88 4.25 7.71
CA GLN A 185 8.46 4.46 7.96
C GLN A 185 7.70 4.56 6.64
N ARG A 186 8.22 5.34 5.67
CA ARG A 186 7.66 5.45 4.32
C ARG A 186 7.65 4.11 3.59
N GLU A 187 8.69 3.30 3.71
CA GLU A 187 8.72 1.96 3.11
C GLU A 187 7.76 0.98 3.78
N LEU A 188 7.64 1.03 5.10
CA LEU A 188 6.67 0.23 5.85
C LEU A 188 5.24 0.58 5.45
N ILE A 189 4.93 1.87 5.41
CA ILE A 189 3.70 2.44 4.86
C ILE A 189 3.49 1.95 3.42
N ARG A 190 4.50 2.02 2.54
CA ARG A 190 4.43 1.50 1.16
C ARG A 190 4.20 -0.01 1.07
N GLN A 191 4.32 -0.75 2.16
CA GLN A 191 4.03 -2.19 2.21
C GLN A 191 2.81 -2.52 3.08
N ASP A 192 2.01 -1.50 3.43
CA ASP A 192 0.81 -1.60 4.27
C ASP A 192 1.07 -2.09 5.72
N TYR A 193 2.30 -1.94 6.18
CA TYR A 193 2.60 -2.02 7.59
C TYR A 193 2.13 -0.74 8.29
N GLN A 194 1.88 -0.83 9.59
CA GLN A 194 1.29 0.26 10.37
C GLN A 194 2.32 0.85 11.35
N PRO A 195 3.38 1.55 10.87
CA PRO A 195 4.38 2.14 11.76
C PRO A 195 3.89 3.40 12.48
N GLY A 196 2.68 3.88 12.16
CA GLY A 196 2.22 5.23 12.52
C GLY A 196 2.63 6.25 11.46
N THR A 197 2.78 7.51 11.86
CA THR A 197 3.16 8.62 10.98
C THR A 197 4.62 8.53 10.56
N ALA A 198 4.95 8.90 9.32
CA ALA A 198 6.33 9.08 8.88
C ALA A 198 6.89 10.41 9.39
N ASP A 199 7.25 10.46 10.67
CA ASP A 199 7.76 11.63 11.40
C ASP A 199 9.28 11.60 11.63
N GLY A 200 9.94 10.49 11.30
CA GLY A 200 11.35 10.27 11.56
C GLY A 200 11.68 9.88 12.99
N ILE A 201 10.66 9.51 13.79
CA ILE A 201 10.79 9.10 15.19
C ILE A 201 10.58 7.59 15.29
N ALA A 202 11.59 6.87 15.81
CA ALA A 202 11.53 5.43 16.00
C ALA A 202 10.73 5.03 17.26
N GLY A 203 9.45 5.41 17.30
CA GLY A 203 8.54 5.09 18.40
C GLY A 203 8.08 3.63 18.42
N LYS A 204 7.31 3.27 19.47
CA LYS A 204 6.75 1.91 19.65
C LYS A 204 5.98 1.44 18.41
N ARG A 205 5.14 2.30 17.82
CA ARG A 205 4.39 1.98 16.60
C ARG A 205 5.31 1.67 15.42
N THR A 206 6.41 2.41 15.23
CA THR A 206 7.38 2.15 14.16
C THR A 206 7.94 0.72 14.26
N VAL A 207 8.33 0.31 15.47
CA VAL A 207 8.83 -1.06 15.73
C VAL A 207 7.73 -2.10 15.53
N GLU A 208 6.51 -1.83 16.00
CA GLU A 208 5.33 -2.70 15.82
C GLU A 208 4.91 -2.84 14.35
N GLY A 209 5.14 -1.83 13.52
CA GLY A 209 4.97 -1.88 12.07
C GLY A 209 6.03 -2.72 11.36
N CYS A 210 7.25 -2.83 11.88
CA CYS A 210 8.33 -3.55 11.21
C CYS A 210 8.05 -5.08 11.07
N PRO A 211 7.97 -5.66 9.87
CA PRO A 211 7.70 -7.10 9.73
C PRO A 211 8.88 -7.97 10.19
N THR A 212 8.61 -9.25 10.44
CA THR A 212 9.69 -10.23 10.56
C THR A 212 10.32 -10.49 9.18
N VAL A 213 11.61 -10.17 9.02
CA VAL A 213 12.36 -10.39 7.78
C VAL A 213 13.42 -11.47 7.99
N ARG A 214 13.55 -12.42 7.05
CA ARG A 214 14.45 -13.57 7.13
C ARG A 214 14.96 -13.98 5.74
N LYS A 215 15.90 -14.93 5.69
CA LYS A 215 16.46 -15.49 4.45
C LYS A 215 15.38 -15.81 3.41
N GLY A 216 15.62 -15.40 2.17
CA GLY A 216 14.68 -15.51 1.05
C GLY A 216 13.81 -14.26 0.83
N ALA A 217 13.74 -13.33 1.78
CA ALA A 217 13.08 -12.04 1.59
C ALA A 217 13.76 -11.20 0.50
N LYS A 218 12.97 -10.40 -0.21
CA LYS A 218 13.44 -9.50 -1.27
C LYS A 218 12.71 -8.15 -1.19
N GLY A 219 13.36 -7.08 -1.64
CA GLY A 219 12.76 -5.73 -1.78
C GLY A 219 13.41 -4.67 -0.89
N GLU A 220 12.78 -3.50 -0.84
CA GLU A 220 13.41 -2.29 -0.27
C GLU A 220 13.57 -2.33 1.25
N LEU A 221 12.72 -3.05 2.00
CA LEU A 221 12.98 -3.31 3.43
C LEU A 221 14.26 -4.13 3.64
N THR A 222 14.52 -5.11 2.77
CA THR A 222 15.77 -5.88 2.82
C THR A 222 16.97 -5.00 2.47
N ARG A 223 16.81 -4.12 1.47
CA ARG A 223 17.84 -3.14 1.10
C ARG A 223 18.14 -2.17 2.25
N TRP A 224 17.10 -1.68 2.92
CA TRP A 224 17.23 -0.80 4.08
C TRP A 224 18.01 -1.50 5.19
N ILE A 225 17.66 -2.75 5.51
CA ILE A 225 18.36 -3.57 6.50
C ILE A 225 19.85 -3.72 6.12
N GLN A 226 20.15 -4.09 4.88
CA GLN A 226 21.52 -4.27 4.40
C GLN A 226 22.34 -2.98 4.54
N LYS A 227 21.82 -1.86 4.04
CA LYS A 227 22.51 -0.57 4.17
C LYS A 227 22.69 -0.17 5.64
N ARG A 228 21.69 -0.40 6.48
CA ARG A 228 21.78 -0.08 7.91
C ARG A 228 22.83 -0.93 8.61
N LEU A 229 22.92 -2.22 8.29
CA LEU A 229 23.97 -3.11 8.79
C LEU A 229 25.37 -2.68 8.36
N SER A 230 25.54 -2.21 7.11
CA SER A 230 26.82 -1.66 6.65
C SER A 230 27.36 -0.61 7.60
N LEU A 231 26.49 0.27 8.09
CA LEU A 231 26.89 1.35 9.00
C LEU A 231 27.28 0.83 10.39
N TYR A 232 26.63 -0.21 10.90
CA TYR A 232 26.96 -0.74 12.23
C TYR A 232 28.22 -1.59 12.24
N LEU A 233 28.44 -2.39 11.20
CA LEU A 233 29.49 -3.40 11.18
C LEU A 233 30.70 -3.00 10.32
N ASN A 234 30.64 -1.83 9.67
CA ASN A 234 31.60 -1.43 8.62
C ASN A 234 31.77 -2.52 7.54
N VAL A 235 30.69 -3.26 7.28
CA VAL A 235 30.61 -4.28 6.24
C VAL A 235 30.11 -3.65 4.96
N TRP A 236 30.60 -4.13 3.81
CA TRP A 236 30.19 -3.64 2.49
C TRP A 236 30.60 -2.18 2.15
N SER A 237 31.52 -1.58 2.91
CA SER A 237 32.16 -0.31 2.58
C SER A 237 32.85 -0.40 1.21
N GLY A 238 32.48 0.47 0.26
CA GLY A 238 33.05 0.47 -1.10
C GLY A 238 32.20 -0.17 -2.21
N GLY A 239 30.88 -0.31 -2.02
CA GLY A 239 29.97 -0.72 -3.11
C GLY A 239 29.48 -2.17 -3.05
N GLY A 240 29.58 -2.83 -1.89
CA GLY A 240 28.92 -4.12 -1.67
C GLY A 240 27.40 -3.94 -1.73
N GLN A 241 26.77 -4.51 -2.77
CA GLN A 241 25.39 -4.22 -3.15
C GLN A 241 24.43 -4.56 -2.00
N ALA A 242 23.89 -3.53 -1.34
CA ALA A 242 22.56 -3.62 -0.77
C ALA A 242 21.60 -3.86 -1.96
N ASP A 243 21.53 -5.10 -2.42
CA ASP A 243 20.81 -5.57 -3.61
C ASP A 243 19.33 -5.74 -3.32
N GLY A 244 18.95 -5.74 -2.04
CA GLY A 244 17.60 -6.00 -1.57
C GLY A 244 17.28 -7.49 -1.54
N ILE A 245 18.27 -8.38 -1.49
CA ILE A 245 18.10 -9.83 -1.42
C ILE A 245 18.64 -10.35 -0.08
N PHE A 246 17.78 -11.01 0.69
CA PHE A 246 18.17 -11.61 1.96
C PHE A 246 18.77 -13.00 1.69
N GLY A 247 20.00 -13.01 1.18
CA GLY A 247 20.81 -14.21 0.98
C GLY A 247 21.63 -14.59 2.22
N GLU A 248 22.52 -15.57 2.04
CA GLU A 248 23.37 -16.10 3.11
C GLU A 248 24.29 -15.03 3.73
N LYS A 249 24.86 -14.14 2.92
CA LYS A 249 25.69 -13.04 3.42
C LYS A 249 24.90 -12.07 4.31
N THR A 250 23.66 -11.75 3.94
CA THR A 250 22.77 -10.90 4.75
C THR A 250 22.44 -11.58 6.07
N GLU A 251 22.15 -12.89 6.06
CA GLU A 251 21.89 -13.67 7.26
C GLU A 251 23.10 -13.68 8.22
N GLN A 252 24.31 -13.93 7.70
CA GLN A 252 25.54 -13.91 8.49
C GLN A 252 25.77 -12.53 9.15
N ASN A 253 25.56 -11.44 8.42
CA ASN A 253 25.68 -10.09 8.95
C ASN A 253 24.62 -9.77 10.00
N ILE A 254 23.39 -10.27 9.85
CA ILE A 254 22.36 -10.14 10.90
C ILE A 254 22.77 -10.90 12.15
N ARG A 255 23.25 -12.15 12.03
CA ARG A 255 23.74 -12.92 13.19
C ARG A 255 24.88 -12.21 13.90
N HIS A 256 25.82 -11.65 13.14
CA HIS A 256 26.92 -10.87 13.71
C HIS A 256 26.40 -9.63 14.44
N PHE A 257 25.54 -8.83 13.80
CA PHE A 257 24.91 -7.67 14.43
C PHE A 257 24.17 -8.03 15.71
N GLN A 258 23.36 -9.09 15.69
CA GLN A 258 22.65 -9.58 16.87
C GLN A 258 23.61 -9.90 18.02
N LYS A 259 24.72 -10.60 17.75
CA LYS A 259 25.77 -10.86 18.77
C LYS A 259 26.34 -9.56 19.33
N THR A 260 26.69 -8.59 18.47
CA THR A 260 27.24 -7.29 18.93
C THR A 260 26.25 -6.48 19.77
N LYS A 261 24.95 -6.77 19.65
CA LYS A 261 23.87 -6.12 20.42
C LYS A 261 23.36 -6.96 21.58
N GLY A 262 24.00 -8.09 21.91
CA GLY A 262 23.56 -8.98 23.00
C GLY A 262 22.21 -9.65 22.74
N LEU A 263 21.81 -9.79 21.48
CA LEU A 263 20.58 -10.46 21.05
C LEU A 263 20.86 -11.92 20.69
N SER A 264 19.80 -12.75 20.67
CA SER A 264 19.88 -14.10 20.08
C SER A 264 20.30 -13.99 18.61
N ALA A 265 21.36 -14.71 18.23
CA ALA A 265 21.95 -14.66 16.89
C ALA A 265 21.27 -15.65 15.92
N ASP A 266 19.94 -15.54 15.80
CA ASP A 266 19.09 -16.44 15.01
C ASP A 266 19.07 -16.12 13.50
N GLY A 267 19.64 -14.98 13.08
CA GLY A 267 19.65 -14.56 11.67
C GLY A 267 18.32 -13.96 11.20
N ILE A 268 17.37 -13.73 12.11
CA ILE A 268 16.03 -13.23 11.83
C ILE A 268 15.88 -11.79 12.32
N VAL A 269 15.36 -10.92 11.46
CA VAL A 269 15.06 -9.54 11.81
C VAL A 269 13.65 -9.47 12.40
N GLY A 270 13.54 -9.87 13.67
CA GLY A 270 12.36 -9.70 14.50
C GLY A 270 12.32 -8.34 15.20
N LYS A 271 11.31 -8.12 16.06
CA LYS A 271 11.09 -6.84 16.75
C LYS A 271 12.31 -6.33 17.52
N LYS A 272 13.00 -7.22 18.26
CA LYS A 272 14.22 -6.85 19.01
C LYS A 272 15.35 -6.39 18.08
N THR A 273 15.55 -7.09 16.96
CA THR A 273 16.54 -6.72 15.94
C THR A 273 16.19 -5.38 15.28
N TRP A 274 14.92 -5.14 14.96
CA TRP A 274 14.44 -3.85 14.45
C TRP A 274 14.69 -2.70 15.42
N SER A 275 14.33 -2.87 16.70
CA SER A 275 14.61 -1.87 17.72
C SER A 275 16.10 -1.51 17.79
N ALA A 276 16.98 -2.52 17.69
CA ALA A 276 18.42 -2.28 17.71
C ALA A 276 18.93 -1.57 16.44
N LEU A 277 18.39 -1.89 15.26
CA LEU A 277 18.74 -1.23 13.99
C LEU A 277 18.26 0.24 13.94
N LEU A 278 17.20 0.56 14.68
CA LEU A 278 16.59 1.89 14.73
C LEU A 278 17.22 2.85 15.74
N GLN A 279 18.12 2.37 16.60
CA GLN A 279 18.87 3.24 17.52
C GLN A 279 19.86 4.12 16.76
N SER A 280 20.31 5.23 17.35
CA SER A 280 21.46 5.96 16.80
C SER A 280 22.71 5.08 16.88
N ARG A 281 23.66 5.31 15.97
CA ARG A 281 25.02 4.81 16.17
C ARG A 281 25.57 5.62 17.34
N GLY A 282 25.82 4.97 18.48
CA GLY A 282 26.60 5.60 19.55
C GLY A 282 27.93 6.05 18.96
N LYS A 283 28.34 7.28 19.25
CA LYS A 283 29.69 7.77 18.91
C LYS A 283 30.73 6.88 19.59
#